data_AF-A0A845R0H3-F1
#
_entry.id   AF-A0A845R0H3-F1
#
_cell.length_a   1.000
_cell.length_b   1.000
_cell.length_c   1.000
_cell.angle_alpha   90.00
_cell.angle_beta   90.00
_cell.angle_gamma   90.00
#
_symmetry.space_group_name_H-M   'P 1'
#
loop_
_entity.id
_entity.type
_entity.pdbx_description
1 polymer ?
#
loop_
_entity_poly.entity_id
_entity_poly.type
_entity_poly.pdbx_seq_one_letter_code
_entity_poly.pdbx_strand_id
1 'polypeptide(L)'
;MQFCYGDKNHVRILEEAEFWKRQEAEHTVVIRELASNLEEEFQEKLKAEYESLSSIEATIAQYIERLARINYIITPGLEDQIIDLIEFTLCQSENFVALLSNMMKESSAIKDNVVVSVVISHIIRESQYYIGIAKAYLTYVNYR
;
A
#
# COMPACT_ATOMS: atom_id res chain seq x y z
N MET A 1 -0.78 -13.18 -0.87
CA MET A 1 0.16 -13.99 -0.06
C MET A 1 -0.48 -15.24 0.59
N GLN A 2 0.23 -16.37 0.62
CA GLN A 2 -0.06 -17.51 1.51
C GLN A 2 1.06 -17.60 2.58
N PHE A 3 0.75 -17.83 3.85
CA PHE A 3 1.75 -17.88 4.94
C PHE A 3 2.43 -19.24 5.09
N CYS A 4 2.70 -19.92 3.97
CA CYS A 4 3.22 -21.28 3.93
C CYS A 4 4.75 -21.36 3.68
N TYR A 5 5.46 -20.23 3.73
CA TYR A 5 6.88 -20.16 3.36
C TYR A 5 7.86 -20.23 4.55
N GLY A 6 7.36 -20.50 5.77
CA GLY A 6 8.18 -20.57 6.98
C GLY A 6 8.91 -19.25 7.23
N ASP A 7 10.23 -19.31 7.45
CA ASP A 7 11.07 -18.14 7.72
C ASP A 7 11.13 -17.17 6.53
N LYS A 8 10.78 -17.62 5.32
CA LYS A 8 10.68 -16.74 4.15
C LYS A 8 9.40 -15.89 4.13
N ASN A 9 8.47 -16.07 5.08
CA ASN A 9 7.29 -15.22 5.19
C ASN A 9 7.67 -13.74 5.36
N HIS A 10 8.77 -13.42 6.05
CA HIS A 10 9.30 -12.06 6.18
C HIS A 10 9.75 -11.45 4.84
N VAL A 11 10.34 -12.26 3.96
CA VAL A 11 10.74 -11.79 2.62
C VAL A 11 9.49 -11.62 1.75
N ARG A 12 8.56 -12.58 1.80
CA ARG A 12 7.34 -12.56 0.99
C ARG A 12 6.42 -11.39 1.34
N ILE A 13 6.36 -10.97 2.61
CA ILE A 13 5.55 -9.80 2.97
C ILE A 13 6.17 -8.49 2.45
N LEU A 14 7.50 -8.38 2.39
CA LEU A 14 8.17 -7.22 1.80
C LEU A 14 7.88 -7.11 0.31
N GLU A 15 7.91 -8.23 -0.43
CA GLU A 15 7.56 -8.26 -1.86
C GLU A 15 6.10 -7.84 -2.10
N GLU A 16 5.18 -8.27 -1.24
CA GLU A 16 3.77 -7.83 -1.30
C GLU A 16 3.67 -6.33 -0.99
N ALA A 17 4.40 -5.83 0.03
CA ALA A 17 4.42 -4.42 0.37
C ALA A 17 4.93 -3.57 -0.80
N GLU A 18 6.09 -3.90 -1.38
CA GLU A 18 6.65 -3.24 -2.56
C GLU A 18 5.62 -3.19 -3.71
N PHE A 19 5.05 -4.35 -4.06
CA PHE A 19 4.06 -4.46 -5.13
C PHE A 19 2.86 -3.54 -4.89
N TRP A 20 2.27 -3.59 -3.70
CA TRP A 20 1.05 -2.84 -3.39
C TRP A 20 1.30 -1.35 -3.19
N LYS A 21 2.45 -0.93 -2.66
CA LYS A 21 2.81 0.50 -2.59
C LYS A 21 2.96 1.10 -3.98
N ARG A 22 3.54 0.36 -4.93
CA ARG A 22 3.58 0.77 -6.35
C ARG A 22 2.18 0.87 -6.95
N GLN A 23 1.32 -0.14 -6.76
CA GLN A 23 -0.05 -0.11 -7.29
C GLN A 23 -0.85 1.08 -6.75
N GLU A 24 -0.77 1.36 -5.45
CA GLU A 24 -1.48 2.50 -4.85
C GLU A 24 -0.95 3.83 -5.38
N ALA A 25 0.37 3.98 -5.56
CA ALA A 25 0.95 5.17 -6.18
C ALA A 25 0.40 5.36 -7.60
N GLU A 26 0.45 4.32 -8.44
CA GLU A 26 -0.11 4.33 -9.80
C GLU A 26 -1.61 4.69 -9.80
N HIS A 27 -2.37 4.16 -8.85
CA HIS A 27 -3.79 4.44 -8.69
C HIS A 27 -4.10 5.91 -8.40
N THR A 28 -3.23 6.63 -7.67
CA THR A 28 -3.40 8.07 -7.51
C THR A 28 -3.37 8.80 -8.85
N VAL A 29 -2.55 8.34 -9.80
CA VAL A 29 -2.42 8.92 -11.14
C VAL A 29 -3.68 8.61 -11.94
N VAL A 30 -4.09 7.34 -11.96
CA VAL A 30 -5.30 6.89 -12.67
C VAL A 30 -6.52 7.70 -12.26
N ILE A 31 -6.70 7.95 -10.95
CA ILE A 31 -7.84 8.72 -10.46
C ILE A 31 -7.80 10.17 -10.97
N ARG A 32 -6.65 10.84 -10.93
CA ARG A 32 -6.49 12.22 -11.42
C ARG A 32 -6.72 12.33 -12.93
N GLU A 33 -6.30 11.34 -13.71
CA GLU A 33 -6.50 11.32 -15.17
C GLU A 33 -7.96 11.06 -15.55
N LEU A 34 -8.69 10.25 -14.77
CA LEU A 34 -10.10 9.95 -15.05
C LEU A 34 -11.06 11.04 -14.55
N ALA A 35 -10.68 11.79 -13.51
CA ALA A 35 -11.49 12.87 -12.93
C ALA A 35 -10.91 14.24 -13.28
N SER A 36 -11.02 14.66 -14.55
CA SER A 36 -10.41 15.90 -15.06
C SER A 36 -10.87 17.19 -14.37
N ASN A 37 -12.01 17.16 -13.70
CA ASN A 37 -12.58 18.27 -12.92
C ASN A 37 -12.50 18.02 -11.39
N LEU A 38 -11.63 17.11 -10.93
CA LEU A 38 -11.42 16.84 -9.51
C LEU A 38 -11.04 18.11 -8.75
N GLU A 39 -11.63 18.31 -7.59
CA GLU A 39 -11.39 19.47 -6.72
C GLU A 39 -9.90 19.56 -6.33
N GLU A 40 -9.36 20.78 -6.29
CA GLU A 40 -7.93 21.05 -6.05
C GLU A 40 -7.41 20.37 -4.78
N GLU A 41 -8.17 20.43 -3.69
CA GLU A 41 -7.85 19.77 -2.43
C GLU A 41 -7.60 18.26 -2.61
N PHE A 42 -8.43 17.57 -3.40
CA PHE A 42 -8.26 16.14 -3.64
C PHE A 42 -7.12 15.87 -4.63
N GLN A 43 -6.89 16.74 -5.61
CA GLN A 43 -5.71 16.62 -6.47
C GLN A 43 -4.41 16.71 -5.69
N GLU A 44 -4.31 17.66 -4.75
CA GLU A 44 -3.13 17.84 -3.90
C GLU A 44 -2.93 16.65 -2.96
N LYS A 45 -4.00 16.17 -2.32
CA LYS A 45 -3.95 14.97 -1.47
C LYS A 45 -3.46 13.75 -2.24
N LEU A 46 -3.98 13.51 -3.46
CA LEU A 46 -3.53 12.39 -4.30
C LEU A 46 -2.07 12.53 -4.75
N LYS A 47 -1.57 13.75 -4.99
CA LYS A 47 -0.16 13.99 -5.31
C LYS A 47 0.74 13.71 -4.10
N ALA A 48 0.33 14.15 -2.91
CA ALA A 48 1.06 13.86 -1.68
C ALA A 48 1.10 12.35 -1.37
N GLU A 49 -0.02 11.65 -1.58
CA GLU A 49 -0.06 10.19 -1.48
C GLU A 49 0.87 9.52 -2.49
N TYR A 50 0.88 9.97 -3.76
CA TYR A 50 1.81 9.47 -4.78
C TYR A 50 3.27 9.53 -4.31
N GLU A 51 3.70 10.68 -3.81
CA GLU A 51 5.07 10.90 -3.34
C GLU A 51 5.40 10.01 -2.13
N SER A 52 4.49 9.95 -1.16
CA SER A 52 4.61 9.13 0.05
C SER A 52 4.73 7.64 -0.28
N LEU A 53 3.84 7.14 -1.14
CA LEU A 53 3.77 5.74 -1.57
C LEU A 53 4.96 5.33 -2.45
N SER A 54 5.39 6.21 -3.36
CA SER A 54 6.56 5.97 -4.20
C SER A 54 7.86 5.96 -3.38
N SER A 55 7.96 6.83 -2.37
CA SER A 55 9.13 6.91 -1.49
C SER A 55 9.30 5.64 -0.65
N ILE A 56 8.20 5.14 -0.07
CA ILE A 56 8.25 3.90 0.72
C ILE A 56 8.50 2.67 -0.15
N GLU A 57 7.94 2.62 -1.37
CA GLU A 57 8.19 1.55 -2.32
C GLU A 57 9.68 1.46 -2.66
N ALA A 58 10.31 2.57 -3.00
CA ALA A 58 11.74 2.63 -3.28
C ALA A 58 12.59 2.23 -2.07
N THR A 59 12.12 2.52 -0.85
CA THR A 59 12.78 2.11 0.40
C THR A 59 12.70 0.60 0.60
N ILE A 60 11.52 0.00 0.37
CA ILE A 60 11.31 -1.45 0.46
C ILE A 60 12.15 -2.18 -0.59
N ALA A 61 12.17 -1.69 -1.84
CA ALA A 61 12.97 -2.27 -2.92
C ALA A 61 14.47 -2.32 -2.55
N GLN A 62 15.02 -1.21 -2.06
CA GLN A 62 16.41 -1.15 -1.56
C GLN A 62 16.63 -2.12 -0.38
N TYR A 63 15.65 -2.27 0.50
CA TYR A 63 15.73 -3.19 1.63
C TYR A 63 15.77 -4.65 1.15
N ILE A 64 14.93 -5.03 0.18
CA ILE A 64 14.93 -6.37 -0.44
C ILE A 64 16.27 -6.64 -1.14
N GLU A 65 16.81 -5.67 -1.89
CA GLU A 65 18.14 -5.80 -2.51
C GLU A 65 19.24 -6.05 -1.47
N ARG A 66 19.19 -5.35 -0.33
CA ARG A 66 20.13 -5.57 0.77
C ARG A 66 19.99 -6.96 1.36
N LEU A 67 18.77 -7.45 1.57
CA LEU A 67 18.51 -8.82 2.04
C LEU A 67 19.08 -9.86 1.07
N ALA A 68 18.92 -9.64 -0.24
CA ALA A 68 19.48 -10.52 -1.26
C ALA A 68 21.01 -10.63 -1.16
N ARG A 69 21.71 -9.52 -0.88
CA ARG A 69 23.18 -9.50 -0.71
C ARG A 69 23.67 -10.25 0.53
N ILE A 70 22.82 -10.43 1.54
CA ILE A 70 23.12 -11.23 2.74
C ILE A 70 22.48 -12.63 2.68
N ASN A 71 22.12 -13.11 1.49
CA ASN A 71 21.49 -14.41 1.25
C ASN A 71 20.19 -14.63 2.06
N TYR A 72 19.43 -13.55 2.30
CA TYR A 72 18.19 -13.57 3.07
C TYR A 72 18.35 -14.13 4.49
N ILE A 73 19.53 -13.95 5.10
CA ILE A 73 19.73 -14.28 6.51
C ILE A 73 19.02 -13.21 7.35
N ILE A 74 17.95 -13.62 8.03
CA ILE A 74 17.16 -12.75 8.91
C ILE A 74 17.62 -12.96 10.34
N THR A 75 18.17 -11.91 10.93
CA THR A 75 18.47 -11.84 12.36
C THR A 75 17.26 -11.27 13.11
N PRO A 76 17.12 -11.49 14.43
CA PRO A 76 16.01 -10.92 15.19
C PRO A 76 15.85 -9.41 15.01
N GLY A 77 16.96 -8.65 15.01
CA GLY A 77 16.90 -7.21 14.79
C GLY A 77 16.53 -6.79 13.35
N LEU A 78 16.70 -7.67 12.36
CA LEU A 78 16.17 -7.44 11.00
C LEU A 78 14.69 -7.80 10.93
N GLU A 79 14.26 -8.84 11.66
CA GLU A 79 12.85 -9.19 11.78
C GLU A 79 12.03 -8.04 12.37
N ASP A 80 12.48 -7.44 13.47
CA ASP A 80 11.83 -6.27 14.07
C ASP A 80 11.70 -5.11 13.07
N GLN A 81 12.76 -4.84 12.29
CA GLN A 81 12.72 -3.80 11.24
C GLN A 81 11.70 -4.11 10.13
N ILE A 82 11.55 -5.38 9.76
CA ILE A 82 10.55 -5.79 8.78
C ILE A 82 9.15 -5.58 9.38
N ILE A 83 8.94 -5.94 10.64
CA ILE A 83 7.65 -5.73 11.33
C ILE A 83 7.28 -4.24 11.33
N ASP A 84 8.19 -3.37 11.79
CA ASP A 84 7.98 -1.92 11.82
C ASP A 84 7.63 -1.37 10.42
N LEU A 85 8.32 -1.83 9.38
CA LEU A 85 8.09 -1.43 8.00
C LEU A 85 6.71 -1.90 7.49
N ILE A 86 6.28 -3.11 7.85
CA ILE A 86 4.96 -3.61 7.48
C ILE A 86 3.85 -2.87 8.24
N GLU A 87 4.04 -2.52 9.52
CA GLU A 87 3.10 -1.68 10.26
C GLU A 87 2.94 -0.29 9.63
N PHE A 88 4.06 0.31 9.20
CA PHE A 88 4.05 1.60 8.51
C PHE A 88 3.26 1.54 7.19
N THR A 89 3.55 0.55 6.34
CA THR A 89 2.85 0.39 5.06
C THR A 89 1.37 0.02 5.22
N LEU A 90 1.02 -0.72 6.27
CA LEU A 90 -0.36 -0.98 6.66
C LEU A 90 -1.09 0.35 6.95
N CYS A 91 -0.51 1.19 7.81
CA CYS A 91 -1.08 2.49 8.16
C CYS A 91 -1.27 3.37 6.91
N GLN A 92 -0.29 3.41 6.00
CA GLN A 92 -0.42 4.13 4.73
C GLN A 92 -1.62 3.63 3.90
N SER A 93 -1.80 2.30 3.81
CA SER A 93 -2.92 1.73 3.03
C SER A 93 -4.28 2.04 3.65
N GLU A 94 -4.36 2.03 4.99
CA GLU A 94 -5.58 2.40 5.70
C GLU A 94 -5.93 3.88 5.48
N ASN A 95 -4.93 4.76 5.52
CA ASN A 95 -5.10 6.19 5.22
C ASN A 95 -5.51 6.42 3.76
N PHE A 96 -4.90 5.70 2.81
CA PHE A 96 -5.24 5.77 1.40
C PHE A 96 -6.69 5.35 1.16
N VAL A 97 -7.13 4.21 1.73
CA VAL A 97 -8.54 3.77 1.67
C VAL A 97 -9.49 4.80 2.29
N ALA A 98 -9.10 5.42 3.41
CA ALA A 98 -9.90 6.46 4.05
C ALA A 98 -10.04 7.71 3.16
N LEU A 99 -8.95 8.15 2.52
CA LEU A 99 -8.95 9.25 1.56
C LEU A 99 -9.91 8.96 0.40
N LEU A 100 -9.78 7.80 -0.25
CA LEU A 100 -10.64 7.42 -1.37
C LEU A 100 -12.11 7.31 -0.96
N SER A 101 -12.37 6.78 0.22
CA SER A 101 -13.72 6.69 0.78
C SER A 101 -14.32 8.07 1.06
N ASN A 102 -13.51 9.04 1.47
CA ASN A 102 -13.93 10.42 1.66
C ASN A 102 -14.22 11.10 0.32
N MET A 103 -13.34 10.91 -0.67
CA MET A 103 -13.53 11.43 -2.03
C MET A 103 -14.83 10.91 -2.65
N MET A 104 -15.16 9.63 -2.50
CA MET A 104 -16.43 9.05 -2.98
C MET A 104 -17.68 9.68 -2.34
N LYS A 105 -17.57 10.28 -1.15
CA LYS A 105 -18.68 10.93 -0.43
C LYS A 105 -18.82 12.41 -0.76
N GLU A 106 -17.69 13.09 -0.87
CA GLU A 106 -17.62 14.55 -0.87
C GLU A 106 -17.31 15.14 -2.26
N SER A 107 -16.60 14.43 -3.14
CA SER A 107 -16.25 14.95 -4.47
C SER A 107 -17.42 14.88 -5.43
N SER A 108 -17.80 16.04 -5.97
CA SER A 108 -18.83 16.14 -7.00
C SER A 108 -18.32 15.54 -8.31
N ALA A 109 -17.04 15.78 -8.64
CA ALA A 109 -16.38 15.24 -9.82
C ALA A 109 -16.43 13.70 -9.90
N ILE A 110 -16.36 13.05 -8.74
CA ILE A 110 -16.42 11.58 -8.63
C ILE A 110 -17.87 11.09 -8.60
N LYS A 111 -18.75 11.73 -7.84
CA LYS A 111 -20.14 11.31 -7.67
C LYS A 111 -20.96 11.42 -8.95
N ASP A 112 -20.68 12.43 -9.75
CA ASP A 112 -21.38 12.66 -11.01
C ASP A 112 -20.83 11.80 -12.15
N ASN A 113 -19.76 11.02 -11.90
CA ASN A 113 -19.13 10.12 -12.87
C ASN A 113 -19.10 8.66 -12.39
N VAL A 114 -20.04 7.86 -12.90
CA VAL A 114 -20.18 6.44 -12.54
C VAL A 114 -18.93 5.61 -12.86
N VAL A 115 -18.20 5.94 -13.92
CA VAL A 115 -17.00 5.21 -14.32
C VAL A 115 -15.89 5.42 -13.28
N VAL A 116 -15.66 6.68 -12.91
CA VAL A 116 -14.67 7.03 -11.87
C VAL A 116 -15.04 6.37 -10.54
N SER A 117 -16.32 6.42 -10.16
CA SER A 117 -16.82 5.80 -8.94
C SER A 117 -16.59 4.27 -8.88
N VAL A 118 -16.80 3.56 -10.00
CA VAL A 118 -16.54 2.12 -10.11
C VAL A 118 -15.05 1.81 -10.00
N VAL A 119 -14.20 2.60 -10.65
CA VAL A 119 -12.75 2.44 -10.61
C VAL A 119 -12.21 2.67 -9.19
N ILE A 120 -12.62 3.75 -8.51
CA ILE A 120 -12.21 4.01 -7.12
C ILE A 120 -12.68 2.88 -6.20
N SER A 121 -13.89 2.37 -6.38
CA SER A 121 -14.39 1.23 -5.60
C SER A 121 -13.56 -0.04 -5.81
N HIS A 122 -13.02 -0.24 -7.02
CA HIS A 122 -12.11 -1.35 -7.31
C HIS A 122 -10.77 -1.17 -6.62
N ILE A 123 -10.16 0.00 -6.74
CA ILE A 123 -8.90 0.37 -6.09
C ILE A 123 -9.00 0.17 -4.57
N ILE A 124 -10.09 0.61 -3.95
CA ILE A 124 -10.32 0.41 -2.50
C ILE A 124 -10.27 -1.08 -2.14
N ARG A 125 -10.91 -1.96 -2.92
CA ARG A 125 -10.91 -3.41 -2.63
C ARG A 125 -9.53 -4.02 -2.76
N GLU A 126 -8.71 -3.54 -3.70
CA GLU A 126 -7.33 -3.99 -3.88
C GLU A 126 -6.43 -3.56 -2.72
N SER A 127 -6.51 -2.30 -2.28
CA SER A 127 -5.83 -1.86 -1.06
C SER A 127 -6.30 -2.62 0.17
N GLN A 128 -7.59 -2.93 0.29
CA GLN A 128 -8.12 -3.76 1.37
C GLN A 128 -7.56 -5.20 1.35
N TYR A 129 -7.27 -5.75 0.17
CA TYR A 129 -6.60 -7.04 0.06
C TYR A 129 -5.19 -6.99 0.67
N TYR A 130 -4.41 -5.95 0.36
CA TYR A 130 -3.10 -5.75 0.98
C TYR A 130 -3.19 -5.56 2.49
N ILE A 131 -4.11 -4.72 2.96
CA ILE A 131 -4.37 -4.52 4.41
C ILE A 131 -4.63 -5.86 5.10
N GLY A 132 -5.42 -6.75 4.48
CA GLY A 132 -5.67 -8.10 5.00
C GLY A 132 -4.41 -8.95 5.09
N ILE A 133 -3.55 -8.91 4.07
CA ILE A 133 -2.25 -9.61 4.07
C ILE A 133 -1.35 -9.07 5.18
N ALA A 134 -1.18 -7.75 5.26
CA ALA A 134 -0.32 -7.12 6.27
C ALA A 134 -0.78 -7.47 7.69
N LYS A 135 -2.09 -7.37 7.97
CA LYS A 135 -2.65 -7.76 9.28
C LYS A 135 -2.45 -9.23 9.59
N ALA A 136 -2.62 -10.12 8.61
CA ALA A 136 -2.39 -11.54 8.80
C ALA A 136 -0.91 -11.85 9.10
N TYR A 137 0.02 -11.17 8.44
CA TYR A 137 1.45 -11.28 8.74
C TYR A 137 1.79 -10.82 10.16
N LEU A 138 1.34 -9.62 10.54
CA LEU A 138 1.58 -9.04 11.87
C LEU A 138 0.98 -9.92 12.98
N THR A 139 -0.21 -10.47 12.73
CA THR A 139 -0.81 -11.45 13.64
C THR A 139 0.05 -12.70 13.76
N TYR A 140 0.54 -13.25 12.65
CA TYR A 140 1.37 -14.45 12.62
C TYR A 140 2.68 -14.30 13.40
N VAL A 141 3.39 -13.17 13.25
CA VAL A 141 4.66 -12.93 13.97
C VAL A 141 4.46 -12.70 15.46
N ASN A 142 3.34 -12.08 15.88
CA ASN A 142 3.03 -11.85 17.30
C ASN A 142 2.71 -13.13 18.10
N TYR A 143 2.45 -14.26 17.43
CA TYR A 143 2.17 -15.55 18.06
C TYR A 143 3.35 -16.53 18.02
N ARG A 144 4.51 -16.10 17.54
CA ARG A 144 5.76 -16.89 17.52
C ARG A 144 6.69 -16.46 18.64
#